data_AF-A0A9Q1GBU4-F1
#
_entry.id   AF-A0A9Q1GBU4-F1
#
_cell.length_a   1.000
_cell.length_b   1.000
_cell.length_c   1.000
_cell.angle_alpha   90.00
_cell.angle_beta   90.00
_cell.angle_gamma   90.00
#
_symmetry.space_group_name_H-M   'P 1'
#
loop_
_entity.id
_entity.type
_entity.pdbx_description
1 polymer ?
#
loop_
_entity_poly.entity_id
_entity_poly.type
_entity_poly.pdbx_seq_one_letter_code
_entity_poly.pdbx_strand_id
1 'polypeptide(L)'
;MVDNHGLLPTKAIREEYALGIVMLFPSLKDPYSKKGYEHFYDAASSTGYISWRLKTVQRKARQGSALPPNGSTDLSPGGGPDFQRTVNVERQLDGDACQGAMSLLNHTTDNQPQLIFQKMRETFQHRQNLVNDPGRSVDILSTFPRFLDTKGLVDQDFTLLFGDETSSNLLQKWDVYFKPNVIKEAKQLTQTPELRRLVQSAESPTGSDLNEPTTYDQEMASLLLLLHLLPPPLGGPKSPKISASDAVERLVVFHKSCCSLEEHLRNQQGRQPYLLAVGRQKSKIDSFYIAMDKHLIP
;
A
#
# COMPACT_ATOMS: atom_id res chain seq x y z
N MET A 1 19.11 27.34 -19.99
CA MET A 1 17.92 27.46 -20.87
C MET A 1 16.71 28.03 -20.15
N VAL A 2 16.24 27.44 -19.04
CA VAL A 2 15.06 27.97 -18.31
C VAL A 2 15.31 29.37 -17.74
N ASP A 3 16.53 29.66 -17.28
CA ASP A 3 16.89 30.99 -16.73
C ASP A 3 16.88 32.10 -17.80
N ASN A 4 17.16 31.75 -19.06
CA ASN A 4 17.27 32.72 -20.17
C ASN A 4 15.97 32.86 -20.99
N HIS A 5 15.16 31.80 -21.08
CA HIS A 5 13.97 31.76 -21.95
C HIS A 5 12.67 31.38 -21.21
N GLY A 6 12.71 31.33 -19.89
CA GLY A 6 11.58 30.96 -19.04
C GLY A 6 11.20 29.48 -19.12
N LEU A 7 10.06 29.15 -18.53
CA LEU A 7 9.59 27.77 -18.39
C LEU A 7 9.07 27.18 -19.71
N LEU A 8 8.72 27.99 -20.70
CA LEU A 8 8.13 27.56 -21.98
C LEU A 8 8.96 28.07 -23.18
N PRO A 9 10.20 27.59 -23.36
CA PRO A 9 10.99 27.97 -24.53
C PRO A 9 10.33 27.47 -25.81
N THR A 10 10.44 28.25 -26.89
CA THR A 10 9.88 27.93 -28.21
C THR A 10 10.56 26.70 -28.83
N LYS A 11 9.94 26.10 -29.86
CA LYS A 11 10.51 24.93 -30.55
C LYS A 11 11.89 25.21 -31.15
N ALA A 12 12.08 26.40 -31.72
CA ALA A 12 13.35 26.83 -32.30
C ALA A 12 14.47 26.90 -31.24
N ILE A 13 14.17 27.45 -30.06
CA ILE A 13 15.13 27.51 -28.94
C ILE A 13 15.50 26.10 -28.48
N ARG A 14 14.54 25.18 -28.35
CA ARG A 14 14.83 23.80 -27.94
C ARG A 14 15.72 23.07 -28.95
N GLU A 15 15.50 23.33 -30.24
CA GLU A 15 16.29 22.76 -31.33
C GLU A 15 17.72 23.33 -31.36
N GLU A 16 17.87 24.64 -31.14
CA GLU A 16 19.18 25.30 -31.05
C GLU A 16 20.02 24.74 -29.89
N TYR A 17 19.41 24.53 -28.73
CA TYR A 17 20.12 23.92 -27.58
C TYR A 17 20.48 22.45 -27.82
N ALA A 18 19.62 21.67 -28.49
CA ALA A 18 19.95 20.29 -28.87
C ALA A 18 21.14 20.22 -29.83
N LEU A 19 21.16 21.10 -30.83
CA LEU A 19 22.29 21.25 -31.74
C LEU A 19 23.56 21.69 -31.00
N GLY A 20 23.45 22.67 -30.09
CA GLY A 20 24.58 23.14 -29.29
C GLY A 20 25.23 22.03 -28.45
N ILE A 21 24.43 21.13 -27.87
CA ILE A 21 24.95 19.98 -27.09
C ILE A 21 25.85 19.09 -27.95
N VAL A 22 25.39 18.68 -29.14
CA VAL A 22 26.18 17.79 -30.01
C VAL A 22 27.36 18.52 -30.67
N MET A 23 27.29 19.84 -30.82
CA MET A 23 28.42 20.65 -31.28
C MET A 23 29.52 20.76 -30.21
N LEU A 24 29.14 20.95 -28.94
CA LEU A 24 30.08 21.02 -27.82
C LEU A 24 30.64 19.64 -27.44
N PHE A 25 29.83 18.59 -27.60
CA PHE A 25 30.19 17.22 -27.26
C PHE A 25 29.90 16.28 -28.44
N PRO A 26 30.80 16.23 -29.46
CA PRO A 26 30.58 15.45 -30.68
C PRO A 26 30.31 13.96 -30.44
N SER A 27 30.86 13.39 -29.37
CA SER A 27 30.64 11.99 -28.99
C SER A 27 29.21 11.67 -28.56
N LEU A 28 28.40 12.68 -28.23
CA LEU A 28 26.98 12.51 -27.93
C LEU A 28 26.10 12.58 -29.19
N LYS A 29 26.68 12.83 -30.37
CA LYS A 29 25.93 12.86 -31.63
C LYS A 29 25.51 11.44 -32.00
N ASP A 30 24.23 11.24 -32.25
CA ASP A 30 23.71 9.94 -32.66
C ASP A 30 24.01 9.69 -34.16
N PRO A 31 24.85 8.69 -34.50
CA PRO A 31 25.24 8.43 -35.88
C PRO A 31 24.10 7.87 -36.75
N TYR A 32 23.01 7.41 -36.14
CA TYR A 32 21.86 6.81 -36.83
C TYR A 32 20.71 7.80 -37.08
N SER A 33 20.79 9.00 -36.51
CA SER A 33 19.80 10.06 -36.70
C SER A 33 20.22 11.04 -37.80
N LYS A 34 19.24 11.71 -38.43
CA LYS A 34 19.46 12.52 -39.63
C LYS A 34 20.37 13.73 -39.34
N LYS A 35 20.21 14.37 -38.19
CA LYS A 35 20.96 15.56 -37.76
C LYS A 35 21.89 15.29 -36.58
N GLY A 36 21.72 14.17 -35.88
CA GLY A 36 22.58 13.75 -34.78
C GLY A 36 22.11 14.17 -33.39
N TYR A 37 21.11 15.07 -33.29
CA TYR A 37 20.67 15.69 -32.04
C TYR A 37 19.22 15.34 -31.67
N GLU A 38 18.53 14.57 -32.51
CA GLU A 38 17.10 14.30 -32.40
C GLU A 38 16.72 13.61 -31.07
N HIS A 39 17.63 12.83 -30.48
CA HIS A 39 17.42 12.23 -29.16
C HIS A 39 17.38 13.27 -28.02
N PHE A 40 18.04 14.42 -28.20
CA PHE A 40 17.92 15.56 -27.27
C PHE A 40 16.67 16.37 -27.54
N TYR A 41 16.36 16.68 -28.80
CA TYR A 41 15.10 17.29 -29.20
C TYR A 41 14.81 17.05 -30.68
N ASP A 42 13.66 16.44 -30.97
CA ASP A 42 13.12 16.33 -32.32
C ASP A 42 12.00 17.36 -32.52
N ALA A 43 12.21 18.30 -33.44
CA ALA A 43 11.25 19.36 -33.74
C ALA A 43 9.97 18.83 -34.41
N ALA A 44 10.06 17.73 -35.17
CA ALA A 44 8.93 17.14 -35.88
C ALA A 44 7.92 16.52 -34.91
N SER A 45 8.39 15.66 -34.00
CA SER A 45 7.56 15.04 -32.97
C SER A 45 7.40 15.90 -31.70
N SER A 46 8.21 16.95 -31.53
CA SER A 46 8.31 17.75 -30.29
C SER A 46 8.69 16.92 -29.06
N THR A 47 9.41 15.81 -29.25
CA THR A 47 9.88 14.88 -28.21
C THR A 47 11.40 14.98 -28.00
N GLY A 48 11.96 14.15 -27.12
CA GLY A 48 13.39 14.15 -26.76
C GLY A 48 13.66 14.57 -25.32
N TYR A 49 14.91 14.40 -24.89
CA TYR A 49 15.36 14.65 -23.52
C TYR A 49 15.05 16.08 -23.04
N ILE A 50 15.28 17.11 -23.85
CA ILE A 50 15.04 18.51 -23.51
C ILE A 50 13.54 18.74 -23.26
N SER A 51 12.67 18.19 -24.10
CA SER A 51 11.22 18.23 -23.90
C SER A 51 10.79 17.55 -22.59
N TRP A 52 11.38 16.39 -22.28
CA TRP A 52 11.10 15.68 -21.03
C TRP A 52 11.58 16.47 -19.80
N ARG A 53 12.81 16.98 -19.82
CA ARG A 53 13.37 17.77 -18.69
C ARG A 53 12.57 19.04 -18.44
N LEU A 54 12.17 19.77 -19.48
CA LEU A 54 11.34 20.96 -19.33
C LEU A 54 9.99 20.64 -18.68
N LYS A 55 9.33 19.53 -19.06
CA LYS A 55 8.08 19.08 -18.41
C LYS A 55 8.30 18.80 -16.93
N THR A 56 9.40 18.14 -16.57
CA THR A 56 9.72 17.83 -15.17
C THR A 56 10.02 19.08 -14.36
N VAL A 57 10.77 20.04 -14.91
CA VAL A 57 11.08 21.32 -14.26
C VAL A 57 9.81 22.17 -14.09
N GLN A 58 8.94 22.22 -15.10
CA GLN A 58 7.64 22.90 -15.01
C GLN A 58 6.74 22.31 -13.91
N ARG A 59 6.70 20.98 -13.78
CA ARG A 59 5.94 20.31 -12.71
C ARG A 59 6.45 20.67 -11.32
N LYS A 60 7.77 20.69 -11.12
CA LYS A 60 8.37 21.11 -9.84
C LYS A 60 8.09 22.58 -9.54
N ALA A 61 8.17 23.46 -10.54
CA ALA A 61 7.84 24.88 -10.37
C ALA A 61 6.35 25.12 -10.02
N ARG A 62 5.44 24.32 -10.58
CA ARG A 62 4.00 24.34 -10.27
C ARG A 62 3.65 23.75 -8.90
N GLN A 63 4.51 22.93 -8.28
CA GLN A 63 4.30 22.43 -6.93
C GLN A 63 4.67 23.46 -5.84
N GLY A 64 5.48 24.47 -6.17
CA GLY A 64 5.88 25.56 -5.26
C GLY A 64 4.92 26.76 -5.21
N SER A 65 3.87 26.79 -6.03
CA SER A 65 2.82 27.82 -6.00
C SER A 65 1.45 27.15 -6.14
N ALA A 66 0.54 27.48 -5.25
CA ALA A 66 -0.71 26.74 -5.03
C ALA A 66 -1.58 26.57 -6.29
N LEU A 67 -2.12 25.34 -6.42
CA LEU A 67 -3.28 24.82 -7.17
C LEU A 67 -3.46 25.18 -8.66
N PRO A 68 -3.68 24.16 -9.53
CA PRO A 68 -4.49 24.35 -10.72
C PRO A 68 -5.74 23.44 -10.75
N PRO A 69 -6.82 23.90 -11.42
CA PRO A 69 -7.98 23.09 -11.75
C PRO A 69 -7.69 22.19 -12.98
N ASN A 70 -8.44 21.09 -13.06
CA ASN A 70 -8.63 20.16 -14.18
C ASN A 70 -7.83 20.40 -15.48
N GLY A 71 -7.00 19.42 -15.82
CA GLY A 71 -6.40 19.26 -17.15
C GLY A 71 -5.78 17.88 -17.30
N SER A 72 -6.57 16.96 -17.84
CA SER A 72 -6.23 15.57 -18.15
C SER A 72 -5.00 15.46 -19.06
N THR A 73 -3.95 14.79 -18.59
CA THR A 73 -3.07 13.98 -19.43
C THR A 73 -2.43 12.88 -18.58
N ASP A 74 -3.05 11.71 -18.66
CA ASP A 74 -2.50 10.36 -18.52
C ASP A 74 -1.14 10.23 -17.80
N LEU A 75 -1.19 10.41 -16.49
CA LEU A 75 -0.33 9.68 -15.56
C LEU A 75 -1.27 9.12 -14.52
N SER A 76 -1.71 7.89 -14.69
CA SER A 76 -2.19 7.12 -13.54
C SER A 76 -1.00 6.91 -12.61
N PRO A 77 -0.98 7.42 -11.36
CA PRO A 77 -0.32 6.69 -10.29
C PRO A 77 -1.35 5.64 -9.86
N GLY A 78 -1.51 4.60 -10.67
CA GLY A 78 -2.47 3.52 -10.42
C GLY A 78 -1.97 2.67 -9.25
N GLY A 79 -2.12 3.16 -8.04
CA GLY A 79 -1.81 2.48 -6.81
C GLY A 79 -2.98 2.68 -5.86
N GLY A 80 -4.13 2.11 -6.21
CA GLY A 80 -5.36 2.14 -5.43
C GLY A 80 -5.90 0.73 -5.25
N PRO A 81 -6.89 0.53 -4.34
CA PRO A 81 -7.52 -0.78 -4.11
C PRO A 81 -8.15 -1.37 -5.39
N ASP A 82 -8.61 -0.52 -6.31
CA ASP A 82 -9.21 -0.94 -7.58
C ASP A 82 -8.17 -1.11 -8.72
N PHE A 83 -6.88 -0.93 -8.42
CA PHE A 83 -5.84 -1.08 -9.44
C PHE A 83 -5.58 -2.55 -9.74
N GLN A 84 -5.98 -2.97 -10.93
CA GLN A 84 -5.74 -4.34 -11.40
C GLN A 84 -4.27 -4.54 -11.73
N ARG A 85 -3.61 -5.40 -10.95
CA ARG A 85 -2.21 -5.76 -11.17
C ARG A 85 -2.12 -6.99 -12.06
N THR A 86 -1.31 -6.89 -13.10
CA THR A 86 -0.90 -8.07 -13.86
C THR A 86 0.13 -8.83 -13.03
N VAL A 87 -0.28 -9.96 -12.45
CA VAL A 87 0.62 -10.88 -11.74
C VAL A 87 0.79 -12.11 -12.60
N ASN A 88 2.04 -12.45 -12.96
CA ASN A 88 2.34 -13.71 -13.63
C ASN A 88 2.87 -14.69 -12.58
N VAL A 89 1.97 -15.48 -11.99
CA VAL A 89 2.34 -16.56 -11.09
C VAL A 89 2.49 -17.85 -11.90
N GLU A 90 3.59 -18.57 -11.73
CA GLU A 90 3.78 -19.87 -12.39
C GLU A 90 2.83 -20.93 -11.81
N ARG A 91 2.53 -21.97 -12.61
CA ARG A 91 1.77 -23.17 -12.21
C ARG A 91 0.35 -22.88 -11.71
N GLN A 92 -0.31 -21.89 -12.30
CA GLN A 92 -1.74 -21.65 -12.05
C GLN A 92 -2.56 -22.73 -12.77
N LEU A 93 -3.55 -23.27 -12.05
CA LEU A 93 -4.51 -24.21 -12.62
C LEU A 93 -5.67 -23.47 -13.26
N ASP A 94 -6.23 -24.07 -14.31
CA ASP A 94 -7.42 -23.59 -15.01
C ASP A 94 -8.48 -24.68 -15.15
N GLY A 95 -9.68 -24.29 -15.58
CA GLY A 95 -10.81 -25.18 -15.88
C GLY A 95 -11.07 -26.23 -14.78
N ASP A 96 -11.15 -27.49 -15.22
CA ASP A 96 -11.47 -28.65 -14.37
C ASP A 96 -10.40 -28.91 -13.29
N ALA A 97 -9.12 -28.63 -13.58
CA ALA A 97 -8.04 -28.82 -12.63
C ALA A 97 -8.13 -27.81 -11.48
N CYS A 98 -8.49 -26.56 -11.78
CA CYS A 98 -8.76 -25.55 -10.77
C CYS A 98 -9.95 -25.94 -9.89
N GLN A 99 -11.05 -26.39 -10.51
CA GLN A 99 -12.24 -26.83 -9.78
C GLN A 99 -11.95 -28.05 -8.89
N GLY A 100 -11.16 -29.00 -9.38
CA GLY A 100 -10.69 -30.15 -8.60
C GLY A 100 -9.84 -29.73 -7.39
N ALA A 101 -8.93 -28.77 -7.56
CA ALA A 101 -8.13 -28.24 -6.46
C ALA A 101 -8.97 -27.52 -5.39
N MET A 102 -9.98 -26.74 -5.81
CA MET A 102 -10.92 -26.09 -4.89
C MET A 102 -11.79 -27.11 -4.13
N SER A 103 -12.29 -28.14 -4.82
CA SER A 103 -13.03 -29.22 -4.17
C SER A 103 -12.15 -29.96 -3.17
N LEU A 104 -10.88 -30.22 -3.51
CA LEU A 104 -9.92 -30.82 -2.59
C LEU A 104 -9.74 -29.95 -1.35
N LEU A 105 -9.49 -28.64 -1.52
CA LEU A 105 -9.35 -27.69 -0.41
C LEU A 105 -10.54 -27.74 0.56
N ASN A 106 -11.77 -27.85 0.05
CA ASN A 106 -12.99 -27.96 0.87
C ASN A 106 -13.05 -29.23 1.73
N HIS A 107 -12.39 -30.31 1.30
CA HIS A 107 -12.40 -31.60 2.01
C HIS A 107 -11.09 -31.92 2.74
N THR A 108 -10.01 -31.17 2.48
CA THR A 108 -8.74 -31.31 3.19
C THR A 108 -8.88 -30.85 4.65
N THR A 109 -8.28 -31.59 5.57
CA THR A 109 -8.20 -31.21 6.99
C THR A 109 -7.04 -30.26 7.25
N ASP A 110 -7.17 -29.46 8.32
CA ASP A 110 -6.16 -28.51 8.83
C ASP A 110 -4.78 -29.15 9.10
N ASN A 111 -4.73 -30.47 9.29
CA ASN A 111 -3.51 -31.24 9.52
C ASN A 111 -2.59 -31.38 8.29
N GLN A 112 -2.96 -30.86 7.12
CA GLN A 112 -2.14 -30.88 5.90
C GLN A 112 -1.78 -29.47 5.38
N PRO A 113 -1.09 -28.63 6.19
CA PRO A 113 -0.83 -27.24 5.83
C PRO A 113 -0.05 -27.12 4.51
N GLN A 114 0.94 -27.98 4.26
CA GLN A 114 1.73 -27.92 3.02
C GLN A 114 0.87 -28.10 1.76
N LEU A 115 -0.08 -29.04 1.80
CA LEU A 115 -1.01 -29.28 0.69
C LEU A 115 -1.97 -28.10 0.53
N ILE A 116 -2.48 -27.54 1.64
CA ILE A 116 -3.35 -26.36 1.62
C ILE A 116 -2.62 -25.18 0.96
N PHE A 117 -1.42 -24.84 1.43
CA PHE A 117 -0.62 -23.74 0.88
C PHE A 117 -0.32 -23.95 -0.62
N GLN A 118 0.03 -25.18 -1.01
CA GLN A 118 0.26 -25.51 -2.41
C GLN A 118 -0.99 -25.29 -3.26
N LYS A 119 -2.14 -25.85 -2.86
CA LYS A 119 -3.39 -25.75 -3.63
C LYS A 119 -3.96 -24.32 -3.63
N MET A 120 -3.77 -23.58 -2.54
CA MET A 120 -4.08 -22.14 -2.50
C MET A 120 -3.20 -21.37 -3.50
N ARG A 121 -1.89 -21.68 -3.59
CA ARG A 121 -1.00 -21.07 -4.59
C ARG A 121 -1.46 -21.35 -6.01
N GLU A 122 -1.78 -22.60 -6.31
CA GLU A 122 -2.19 -23.09 -7.63
C GLU A 122 -3.53 -22.48 -8.10
N THR A 123 -4.36 -22.01 -7.17
CA THR A 123 -5.68 -21.41 -7.43
C THR A 123 -5.70 -19.88 -7.27
N PHE A 124 -4.53 -19.25 -7.13
CA PHE A 124 -4.40 -17.81 -6.86
C PHE A 124 -5.06 -16.94 -7.95
N GLN A 125 -4.86 -17.24 -9.23
CA GLN A 125 -5.43 -16.45 -10.33
C GLN A 125 -6.95 -16.51 -10.35
N HIS A 126 -7.53 -17.68 -10.04
CA HIS A 126 -8.98 -17.84 -9.90
C HIS A 126 -9.51 -16.97 -8.76
N ARG A 127 -8.84 -17.00 -7.60
CA ARG A 127 -9.18 -16.13 -6.46
C ARG A 127 -9.08 -14.67 -6.80
N GLN A 128 -8.02 -14.25 -7.50
CA GLN A 128 -7.84 -12.85 -7.88
C GLN A 128 -8.93 -12.38 -8.83
N ASN A 129 -9.35 -13.21 -9.79
CA ASN A 129 -10.47 -12.89 -10.65
C ASN A 129 -11.78 -12.77 -9.85
N LEU A 130 -11.98 -13.62 -8.84
CA LEU A 130 -13.16 -13.59 -7.97
C LEU A 130 -13.21 -12.32 -7.09
N VAL A 131 -12.08 -11.91 -6.53
CA VAL A 131 -11.96 -10.69 -5.69
C VAL A 131 -12.24 -9.42 -6.51
N ASN A 132 -11.81 -9.40 -7.77
CA ASN A 132 -12.03 -8.26 -8.67
C ASN A 132 -13.43 -8.26 -9.32
N ASP A 133 -14.26 -9.29 -9.08
CA ASP A 133 -15.64 -9.34 -9.56
C ASP A 133 -16.59 -8.81 -8.46
N PRO A 134 -17.19 -7.62 -8.63
CA PRO A 134 -18.05 -7.01 -7.61
C PRO A 134 -19.27 -7.84 -7.24
N GLY A 135 -19.73 -8.74 -8.13
CA GLY A 135 -20.90 -9.60 -7.88
C GLY A 135 -20.56 -10.88 -7.13
N ARG A 136 -19.28 -11.29 -7.13
CA ARG A 136 -18.85 -12.59 -6.60
C ARG A 136 -17.83 -12.50 -5.47
N SER A 137 -17.24 -11.33 -5.25
CA SER A 137 -16.25 -11.10 -4.19
C SER A 137 -16.80 -11.38 -2.78
N VAL A 138 -18.11 -11.24 -2.58
CA VAL A 138 -18.80 -11.56 -1.31
C VAL A 138 -18.73 -13.04 -0.95
N ASP A 139 -18.55 -13.93 -1.93
CA ASP A 139 -18.52 -15.38 -1.74
C ASP A 139 -17.09 -15.92 -1.58
N ILE A 140 -16.08 -15.05 -1.45
CA ILE A 140 -14.67 -15.46 -1.41
C ILE A 140 -14.37 -16.39 -0.23
N LEU A 141 -14.88 -16.09 0.97
CA LEU A 141 -14.64 -16.89 2.17
C LEU A 141 -15.43 -18.19 2.17
N SER A 142 -16.62 -18.23 1.54
CA SER A 142 -17.37 -19.48 1.34
C SER A 142 -16.74 -20.37 0.27
N THR A 143 -16.13 -19.77 -0.74
CA THR A 143 -15.46 -20.49 -1.83
C THR A 143 -14.09 -21.02 -1.40
N PHE A 144 -13.39 -20.27 -0.54
CA PHE A 144 -12.07 -20.62 0.00
C PHE A 144 -12.08 -20.59 1.54
N PRO A 145 -12.75 -21.56 2.18
CA PRO A 145 -12.93 -21.58 3.64
C PRO A 145 -11.62 -21.73 4.41
N ARG A 146 -10.54 -22.17 3.76
CA ARG A 146 -9.22 -22.33 4.40
C ARG A 146 -8.61 -21.03 4.89
N PHE A 147 -9.07 -19.88 4.37
CA PHE A 147 -8.71 -18.59 4.97
C PHE A 147 -9.19 -18.42 6.41
N LEU A 148 -10.17 -19.20 6.87
CA LEU A 148 -10.74 -19.06 8.22
C LEU A 148 -9.99 -19.89 9.27
N ASP A 149 -9.25 -20.92 8.85
CA ASP A 149 -8.62 -21.89 9.75
C ASP A 149 -7.10 -22.03 9.56
N THR A 150 -6.56 -21.58 8.42
CA THR A 150 -5.16 -21.76 8.08
C THR A 150 -4.43 -20.42 8.13
N LYS A 151 -3.62 -20.25 9.18
CA LYS A 151 -2.79 -19.05 9.38
C LYS A 151 -1.78 -18.87 8.26
N GLY A 152 -1.63 -17.64 7.77
CA GLY A 152 -0.59 -17.25 6.81
C GLY A 152 -0.98 -17.30 5.33
N LEU A 153 -2.22 -17.70 5.01
CA LEU A 153 -2.69 -17.69 3.61
C LEU A 153 -2.86 -16.27 3.04
N VAL A 154 -3.21 -15.29 3.88
CA VAL A 154 -3.27 -13.88 3.46
C VAL A 154 -1.86 -13.37 3.12
N ASP A 155 -0.86 -13.72 3.93
CA ASP A 155 0.53 -13.36 3.70
C ASP A 155 1.07 -14.03 2.43
N GLN A 156 0.74 -15.30 2.20
CA GLN A 156 1.05 -15.99 0.94
C GLN A 156 0.52 -15.22 -0.27
N ASP A 157 -0.76 -14.83 -0.26
CA ASP A 157 -1.38 -14.11 -1.38
C ASP A 157 -0.78 -12.71 -1.55
N PHE A 158 -0.44 -12.05 -0.45
CA PHE A 158 0.29 -10.79 -0.47
C PHE A 158 1.66 -10.95 -1.13
N THR A 159 2.44 -11.97 -0.77
CA THR A 159 3.71 -12.28 -1.43
C THR A 159 3.53 -12.63 -2.91
N LEU A 160 2.48 -13.36 -3.29
CA LEU A 160 2.20 -13.65 -4.69
C LEU A 160 1.87 -12.38 -5.49
N LEU A 161 1.14 -11.44 -4.88
CA LEU A 161 0.70 -10.21 -5.53
C LEU A 161 1.82 -9.15 -5.66
N PHE A 162 2.76 -9.10 -4.72
CA PHE A 162 3.78 -8.05 -4.64
C PHE A 162 5.23 -8.54 -4.85
N GLY A 163 5.45 -9.85 -4.80
CA GLY A 163 6.78 -10.47 -4.81
C GLY A 163 7.44 -10.49 -3.43
N ASP A 164 8.38 -11.43 -3.26
CA ASP A 164 9.06 -11.71 -1.99
C ASP A 164 9.81 -10.48 -1.43
N GLU A 165 10.60 -9.82 -2.27
CA GLU A 165 11.36 -8.62 -1.91
C GLU A 165 10.44 -7.51 -1.38
N THR A 166 9.34 -7.20 -2.08
CA THR A 166 8.41 -6.14 -1.68
C THR A 166 7.65 -6.53 -0.42
N SER A 167 7.18 -7.78 -0.33
CA SER A 167 6.35 -8.24 0.78
C SER A 167 7.07 -8.22 2.13
N SER A 168 8.38 -8.50 2.13
CA SER A 168 9.20 -8.57 3.33
C SER A 168 9.88 -7.24 3.71
N ASN A 169 9.97 -6.27 2.79
CA ASN A 169 10.74 -5.03 2.94
C ASN A 169 10.36 -4.22 4.18
N LEU A 170 9.05 -4.07 4.44
CA LEU A 170 8.58 -3.30 5.58
C LEU A 170 9.06 -3.91 6.90
N LEU A 171 8.84 -5.22 7.08
CA LEU A 171 9.21 -5.94 8.30
C LEU A 171 10.73 -5.98 8.48
N GLN A 172 11.49 -6.26 7.42
CA GLN A 172 12.96 -6.31 7.48
C GLN A 172 13.60 -4.98 7.88
N LYS A 173 12.99 -3.86 7.48
CA LYS A 173 13.50 -2.51 7.76
C LYS A 173 12.74 -1.79 8.85
N TRP A 174 11.79 -2.45 9.50
CA TRP A 174 10.90 -1.82 10.48
C TRP A 174 11.69 -1.22 11.64
N ASP A 175 12.43 -2.06 12.36
CA ASP A 175 13.16 -1.65 13.56
C ASP A 175 14.32 -0.71 13.26
N VAL A 176 15.02 -0.93 12.14
CA VAL A 176 16.26 -0.21 11.82
C VAL A 176 15.98 1.15 11.20
N TYR A 177 14.95 1.26 10.37
CA TYR A 177 14.71 2.44 9.55
C TYR A 177 13.33 3.06 9.79
N PHE A 178 12.25 2.29 9.67
CA PHE A 178 10.91 2.89 9.66
C PHE A 178 10.47 3.36 11.04
N LYS A 179 10.46 2.48 12.05
CA LYS A 179 10.04 2.76 13.42
C LYS A 179 10.69 4.02 14.03
N PRO A 180 12.04 4.18 14.05
CA PRO A 180 12.65 5.38 14.62
C PRO A 180 12.30 6.65 13.85
N ASN A 181 12.17 6.57 12.52
CA ASN A 181 11.77 7.72 11.70
C ASN A 181 10.30 8.09 11.92
N VAL A 182 9.39 7.12 12.05
CA VAL A 182 7.98 7.35 12.35
C VAL A 182 7.82 8.08 13.68
N ILE A 183 8.50 7.61 14.72
CA ILE A 183 8.47 8.26 16.05
C ILE A 183 9.02 9.68 15.97
N LYS A 184 10.15 9.88 15.28
CA LYS A 184 10.77 11.19 15.08
C LYS A 184 9.84 12.18 14.35
N GLU A 185 9.19 11.75 13.29
CA GLU A 185 8.26 12.61 12.53
C GLU A 185 6.98 12.89 13.33
N ALA A 186 6.44 11.90 14.05
CA ALA A 186 5.26 12.09 14.90
C ALA A 186 5.48 13.13 16.01
N LYS A 187 6.70 13.26 16.54
CA LYS A 187 7.06 14.30 17.52
C LYS A 187 7.00 15.72 16.97
N GLN A 188 7.15 15.89 15.67
CA GLN A 188 7.10 17.21 15.02
C GLN A 188 5.66 17.70 14.79
N LEU A 189 4.67 16.80 14.90
CA LEU A 189 3.27 17.15 14.77
C LEU A 189 2.74 17.93 15.98
N THR A 190 1.60 18.58 15.80
CA THR A 190 0.86 19.23 16.89
C THR A 190 0.43 18.20 17.94
N GLN A 191 0.86 18.41 19.18
CA GLN A 191 0.79 17.42 20.26
C GLN A 191 -0.61 17.34 20.92
N THR A 192 -1.49 16.50 20.37
CA THR A 192 -2.74 16.11 21.04
C THR A 192 -2.49 15.13 22.20
N PRO A 193 -3.41 15.00 23.18
CA PRO A 193 -3.27 14.04 24.27
C PRO A 193 -3.15 12.58 23.80
N GLU A 194 -3.86 12.22 22.73
CA GLU A 194 -3.82 10.88 22.12
C GLU A 194 -2.47 10.61 21.47
N LEU A 195 -1.97 11.57 20.69
CA LEU A 195 -0.67 11.47 20.03
C LEU A 195 0.46 11.38 21.06
N ARG A 196 0.42 12.20 22.11
CA ARG A 196 1.42 12.17 23.19
C ARG A 196 1.49 10.80 23.87
N ARG A 197 0.34 10.17 24.13
CA ARG A 197 0.28 8.81 24.71
C ARG A 197 0.88 7.76 23.77
N LEU A 198 0.58 7.84 22.46
CA LEU A 198 1.15 6.93 21.47
C LEU A 198 2.67 7.08 21.36
N VAL A 199 3.18 8.31 21.29
CA VAL A 199 4.63 8.58 21.24
C VAL A 199 5.31 8.05 22.52
N GLN A 200 4.74 8.30 23.69
CA GLN A 200 5.29 7.80 24.95
C GLN A 200 5.34 6.26 25.00
N SER A 201 4.28 5.58 24.55
CA SER A 201 4.29 4.11 24.48
C SER A 201 5.32 3.60 23.47
N ALA A 202 5.41 4.21 22.29
CA ALA A 202 6.37 3.83 21.25
C ALA A 202 7.85 3.98 21.68
N GLU A 203 8.13 4.87 22.64
CA GLU A 203 9.47 5.10 23.20
C GLU A 203 9.72 4.40 24.54
N SER A 204 8.72 3.71 25.06
CA SER A 204 8.85 3.04 26.36
C SER A 204 9.91 1.93 26.28
N PRO A 205 10.80 1.82 27.29
CA PRO A 205 11.78 0.74 27.34
C PRO A 205 11.10 -0.62 27.29
N THR A 206 11.69 -1.57 26.57
CA THR A 206 11.20 -2.95 26.51
C THR A 206 11.11 -3.52 27.93
N GLY A 207 9.89 -3.89 28.35
CA GLY A 207 9.64 -4.41 29.71
C GLY A 207 9.26 -3.37 30.77
N SER A 208 9.12 -2.09 30.40
CA SER A 208 8.38 -1.13 31.21
C SER A 208 6.91 -1.56 31.24
N ASP A 209 6.48 -2.22 32.32
CA ASP A 209 5.06 -2.37 32.66
C ASP A 209 4.51 -0.95 32.91
N LEU A 210 4.19 -0.21 31.84
CA LEU A 210 3.27 0.90 31.94
C LEU A 210 1.96 0.28 32.42
N ASN A 211 1.72 0.37 33.73
CA ASN A 211 0.51 -0.09 34.41
C ASN A 211 -0.75 0.67 33.96
N GLU A 212 -0.70 1.35 32.82
CA GLU A 212 -1.85 2.01 32.23
C GLU A 212 -2.58 1.01 31.33
N PRO A 213 -3.75 0.47 31.75
CA PRO A 213 -4.45 -0.59 31.02
C PRO A 213 -4.94 -0.16 29.63
N THR A 214 -4.84 1.13 29.32
CA THR A 214 -5.37 1.79 28.13
C THR A 214 -4.35 1.98 27.01
N THR A 215 -3.06 1.70 27.23
CA THR A 215 -2.01 1.95 26.22
C THR A 215 -1.63 0.68 25.48
N TYR A 216 -1.43 0.80 24.16
CA TYR A 216 -0.86 -0.26 23.33
C TYR A 216 0.61 -0.51 23.66
N ASP A 217 1.15 -1.65 23.23
CA ASP A 217 2.59 -1.92 23.31
C ASP A 217 3.40 -1.02 22.35
N GLN A 218 4.72 -1.15 22.44
CA GLN A 218 5.66 -0.33 21.67
C GLN A 218 5.48 -0.49 20.14
N GLU A 219 5.24 -1.71 19.67
CA GLU A 219 5.13 -2.00 18.23
C GLU A 219 3.83 -1.46 17.67
N MET A 220 2.72 -1.78 18.32
CA MET A 220 1.39 -1.33 17.93
C MET A 220 1.30 0.20 18.04
N ALA A 221 1.84 0.81 19.10
CA ALA A 221 1.87 2.27 19.20
C ALA A 221 2.66 2.89 18.04
N SER A 222 3.83 2.34 17.71
CA SER A 222 4.65 2.81 16.58
C SER A 222 3.92 2.68 15.24
N LEU A 223 3.18 1.59 15.03
CA LEU A 223 2.37 1.37 13.84
C LEU A 223 1.21 2.38 13.76
N LEU A 224 0.51 2.63 14.87
CA LEU A 224 -0.62 3.57 14.92
C LEU A 224 -0.18 5.02 14.71
N LEU A 225 1.08 5.38 15.02
CA LEU A 225 1.63 6.70 14.70
C LEU A 225 1.64 6.97 13.18
N LEU A 226 1.72 5.94 12.33
CA LEU A 226 1.63 6.13 10.88
C LEU A 226 0.32 6.81 10.48
N LEU A 227 -0.81 6.50 11.15
CA LEU A 227 -2.10 7.12 10.84
C LEU A 227 -2.11 8.64 11.06
N HIS A 228 -1.28 9.14 11.97
CA HIS A 228 -1.11 10.57 12.21
C HIS A 228 -0.20 11.25 11.17
N LEU A 229 0.64 10.48 10.48
CA LEU A 229 1.54 10.95 9.42
C LEU A 229 0.94 10.86 8.02
N LEU A 230 -0.10 10.03 7.83
CA LEU A 230 -0.80 9.95 6.56
C LEU A 230 -1.50 11.28 6.26
N PRO A 231 -1.44 11.76 5.00
CA PRO A 231 -2.21 12.93 4.62
C PRO A 231 -3.70 12.63 4.85
N PRO A 232 -4.50 13.63 5.26
CA PRO A 232 -5.93 13.44 5.36
C PRO A 232 -6.45 12.91 4.02
N PRO A 233 -7.37 11.93 4.02
CA PRO A 233 -7.87 11.35 2.79
C PRO A 233 -8.35 12.46 1.87
N LEU A 234 -8.09 12.31 0.56
CA LEU A 234 -8.56 13.20 -0.50
C LEU A 234 -10.09 13.10 -0.63
N GLY A 235 -10.80 13.46 0.42
CA GLY A 235 -12.25 13.51 0.46
C GLY A 235 -12.71 14.70 -0.36
N GLY A 236 -13.55 14.45 -1.35
CA GLY A 236 -14.33 15.51 -1.98
C GLY A 236 -15.14 16.29 -0.91
N PRO A 237 -15.68 17.46 -1.26
CA PRO A 237 -16.32 18.40 -0.33
C PRO A 237 -17.51 17.86 0.51
N LYS A 238 -17.88 16.58 0.38
CA LYS A 238 -19.04 15.95 1.05
C LYS A 238 -18.72 14.78 1.98
N SER A 239 -17.46 14.34 2.13
CA SER A 239 -17.12 13.28 3.09
C SER A 239 -16.65 13.86 4.42
N PRO A 240 -17.21 13.43 5.58
CA PRO A 240 -16.72 13.87 6.87
C PRO A 240 -15.25 13.45 7.05
N LYS A 241 -14.39 14.40 7.43
CA LYS A 241 -12.98 14.12 7.73
C LYS A 241 -12.92 13.31 9.03
N ILE A 242 -12.50 12.05 8.92
CA ILE A 242 -12.21 11.22 10.10
C ILE A 242 -10.93 11.75 10.76
N SER A 243 -10.91 11.85 12.08
CA SER A 243 -9.68 12.19 12.80
C SER A 243 -8.73 10.98 12.82
N ALA A 244 -7.44 11.21 13.01
CA ALA A 244 -6.48 10.11 13.16
C ALA A 244 -6.85 9.19 14.34
N SER A 245 -7.36 9.75 15.44
CA SER A 245 -7.83 9.00 16.60
C SER A 245 -9.04 8.12 16.28
N ASP A 246 -10.04 8.66 15.57
CA ASP A 246 -11.18 7.86 15.12
C ASP A 246 -10.75 6.76 14.12
N ALA A 247 -9.74 7.04 13.29
CA ALA A 247 -9.19 6.06 12.36
C ALA A 247 -8.47 4.93 13.10
N VAL A 248 -7.74 5.22 14.18
CA VAL A 248 -7.13 4.21 15.06
C VAL A 248 -8.20 3.28 15.62
N GLU A 249 -9.29 3.82 16.14
CA GLU A 249 -10.38 3.03 16.74
C GLU A 249 -11.11 2.14 15.73
N ARG A 250 -11.15 2.55 14.45
CA ARG A 250 -11.70 1.73 13.36
C ARG A 250 -10.71 0.70 12.83
N LEU A 251 -9.42 1.00 12.87
CA LEU A 251 -8.39 0.10 12.35
C LEU A 251 -8.13 -1.06 13.30
N VAL A 252 -8.01 -0.79 14.61
CA VAL A 252 -7.64 -1.78 15.62
C VAL A 252 -8.64 -1.79 16.77
N VAL A 253 -9.33 -2.92 16.92
CA VAL A 253 -10.30 -3.14 17.98
C VAL A 253 -9.71 -4.10 18.99
N PHE A 254 -9.56 -3.65 20.24
CA PHE A 254 -9.10 -4.50 21.33
C PHE A 254 -10.24 -5.35 21.87
N HIS A 255 -9.99 -6.64 22.07
CA HIS A 255 -10.91 -7.56 22.70
C HIS A 255 -10.22 -8.34 23.82
N LYS A 256 -10.90 -8.47 24.95
CA LYS A 256 -10.33 -9.11 26.13
C LYS A 256 -10.42 -10.63 25.98
N SER A 257 -9.31 -11.35 26.16
CA SER A 257 -9.23 -12.81 25.90
C SER A 257 -10.21 -13.69 26.69
N CYS A 258 -10.85 -13.17 27.75
CA CYS A 258 -11.86 -13.89 28.53
C CYS A 258 -13.31 -13.66 28.07
N CYS A 259 -13.52 -12.91 26.99
CA CYS A 259 -14.84 -12.56 26.47
C CYS A 259 -15.12 -13.29 25.15
N SER A 260 -16.40 -13.55 24.85
CA SER A 260 -16.77 -14.31 23.64
C SER A 260 -16.44 -13.52 22.36
N LEU A 261 -15.69 -14.16 21.45
CA LEU A 261 -15.43 -13.64 20.11
C LEU A 261 -16.72 -13.60 19.27
N GLU A 262 -17.59 -14.60 19.43
CA GLU A 262 -18.86 -14.67 18.68
C GLU A 262 -19.82 -13.54 19.06
N GLU A 263 -19.90 -13.21 20.35
CA GLU A 263 -20.71 -12.08 20.82
C GLU A 263 -20.20 -10.75 20.27
N HIS A 264 -18.88 -10.56 20.24
CA HIS A 264 -18.27 -9.40 19.61
C HIS A 264 -18.71 -9.27 18.16
N LEU A 265 -18.58 -10.33 17.35
CA LEU A 265 -18.94 -10.31 15.93
C LEU A 265 -20.42 -10.07 15.67
N ARG A 266 -21.31 -10.57 16.55
CA ARG A 266 -22.76 -10.34 16.42
C ARG A 266 -23.14 -8.88 16.67
N ASN A 267 -22.43 -8.20 17.58
CA ASN A 267 -22.72 -6.82 17.96
C ASN A 267 -22.12 -5.79 17.00
N GLN A 268 -21.21 -6.21 16.11
CA GLN A 268 -20.60 -5.32 15.13
C GLN A 268 -21.53 -5.01 13.96
N GLN A 269 -21.70 -3.72 13.68
CA GLN A 269 -22.55 -3.25 12.58
C GLN A 269 -21.76 -2.79 11.33
N GLY A 270 -20.44 -2.63 11.45
CA GLY A 270 -19.58 -2.19 10.36
C GLY A 270 -19.33 -3.29 9.31
N ARG A 271 -19.22 -2.89 8.04
CA ARG A 271 -18.78 -3.76 6.94
C ARG A 271 -17.30 -3.62 6.61
N GLN A 272 -16.62 -2.63 7.18
CA GLN A 272 -15.20 -2.41 6.91
C GLN A 272 -14.36 -3.43 7.68
N PRO A 273 -13.34 -4.03 7.04
CA PRO A 273 -12.44 -4.93 7.73
C PRO A 273 -11.60 -4.17 8.77
N TYR A 274 -11.32 -4.82 9.89
CA TYR A 274 -10.51 -4.26 10.97
C TYR A 274 -9.65 -5.33 11.62
N LEU A 275 -8.60 -4.90 12.33
CA LEU A 275 -7.72 -5.77 13.09
C LEU A 275 -8.31 -5.98 14.49
N LEU A 276 -8.69 -7.21 14.81
CA LEU A 276 -9.11 -7.60 16.14
C LEU A 276 -7.90 -8.06 16.95
N ALA A 277 -7.49 -7.25 17.93
CA ALA A 277 -6.38 -7.53 18.82
C ALA A 277 -6.90 -8.19 20.11
N VAL A 278 -6.67 -9.49 20.27
CA VAL A 278 -7.17 -10.27 21.41
C VAL A 278 -6.06 -10.41 22.45
N GLY A 279 -6.30 -9.90 23.65
CA GLY A 279 -5.29 -9.91 24.71
C GLY A 279 -5.86 -9.70 26.11
N ARG A 280 -5.01 -9.86 27.13
CA ARG A 280 -5.38 -9.55 28.52
C ARG A 280 -5.52 -8.04 28.74
N GLN A 281 -4.64 -7.27 28.10
CA GLN A 281 -4.54 -5.82 28.15
C GLN A 281 -4.06 -5.30 26.78
N LYS A 282 -4.29 -4.02 26.47
CA LYS A 282 -3.85 -3.44 25.18
C LYS A 282 -2.33 -3.51 24.95
N SER A 283 -1.55 -3.54 26.03
CA SER A 283 -0.09 -3.69 26.01
C SER A 283 0.38 -5.14 25.93
N LYS A 284 -0.52 -6.12 26.06
CA LYS A 284 -0.23 -7.56 26.08
C LYS A 284 -1.26 -8.30 25.22
N ILE A 285 -1.07 -8.21 23.91
CA ILE A 285 -1.89 -8.90 22.91
C ILE A 285 -1.38 -10.32 22.73
N ASP A 286 -2.30 -11.29 22.79
CA ASP A 286 -2.00 -12.72 22.65
C ASP A 286 -2.11 -13.15 21.16
N SER A 287 -3.08 -12.58 20.43
CA SER A 287 -3.35 -12.93 19.04
C SER A 287 -4.03 -11.79 18.27
N PHE A 288 -3.91 -11.85 16.94
CA PHE A 288 -4.53 -10.92 16.02
C PHE A 288 -5.37 -11.67 15.01
N TYR A 289 -6.50 -11.07 14.62
CA TYR A 289 -7.35 -11.57 13.54
C TYR A 289 -7.76 -10.41 12.63
N ILE A 290 -7.93 -10.68 11.35
CA ILE A 290 -8.64 -9.76 10.46
C ILE A 290 -10.12 -10.11 10.58
N ALA A 291 -10.91 -9.18 11.12
CA ALA A 291 -12.35 -9.31 11.21
C ALA A 291 -13.01 -8.74 9.94
N MET A 292 -13.72 -9.58 9.20
CA MET A 292 -14.39 -9.20 7.96
C MET A 292 -15.65 -10.05 7.79
N ASP A 293 -16.78 -9.43 7.43
CA ASP A 293 -18.06 -10.12 7.17
C ASP A 293 -18.47 -11.12 8.26
N LYS A 294 -18.25 -10.76 9.53
CA LYS A 294 -18.50 -11.60 10.72
C LYS A 294 -17.67 -12.88 10.80
N HIS A 295 -16.58 -12.95 10.04
CA HIS A 295 -15.58 -13.99 10.11
C HIS A 295 -14.27 -13.44 10.71
N LEU A 296 -13.47 -14.33 11.28
CA LEU A 296 -12.12 -14.05 11.77
C LEU A 296 -11.12 -14.82 10.92
N ILE A 297 -10.20 -14.09 10.30
CA ILE A 297 -9.11 -14.63 9.50
C ILE A 297 -7.83 -14.59 10.36
N PRO A 298 -7.16 -15.73 10.61
CA PRO A 298 -6.00 -15.83 11.51
C PRO A 298 -4.64 -15.50 10.87
#